data_AF-A0A942NUJ4-F1
#
_entry.id   AF-A0A942NUJ4-F1
#
_cell.length_a   1.000
_cell.length_b   1.000
_cell.length_c   1.000
_cell.angle_alpha   90.00
_cell.angle_beta   90.00
_cell.angle_gamma   90.00
#
_symmetry.space_group_name_H-M   'P 1'
#
loop_
_entity.id
_entity.type
_entity.pdbx_description
1 polymer ?
#
loop_
_entity_poly.entity_id
_entity_poly.type
_entity_poly.pdbx_seq_one_letter_code
_entity_poly.pdbx_strand_id
1 'polypeptide(L)' 'MNTPTQTSFAELEYASKKRQTRREKFLAEMEQVVPWVLLLAKLEPHYPQSGRRGRQPMPLNRMLRIH' A
#
# COMPACT_ATOMS: atom_id res chain seq x y z
N MET A 1 30.44 -20.08 -18.98
CA MET A 1 29.35 -20.65 -19.80
C MET A 1 28.04 -20.28 -19.11
N ASN A 2 27.28 -19.33 -19.64
CA ASN A 2 25.98 -18.95 -19.07
C ASN A 2 24.92 -19.84 -19.73
N THR A 3 24.35 -20.77 -18.97
CA THR A 3 23.22 -21.56 -19.43
C THR A 3 21.97 -20.67 -19.49
N PRO A 4 21.19 -20.66 -20.58
CA PRO A 4 19.89 -20.03 -20.55
C PRO A 4 19.00 -20.84 -19.60
N THR A 5 18.54 -20.21 -18.52
CA THR A 5 17.56 -20.79 -17.60
C THR A 5 16.28 -21.08 -18.37
N GLN A 6 16.00 -22.34 -18.64
CA GLN A 6 14.75 -22.78 -19.25
C GLN A 6 13.65 -22.76 -18.20
N THR A 7 12.78 -21.76 -18.28
CA THR A 7 11.62 -21.61 -17.39
C THR A 7 10.54 -22.59 -17.83
N SER A 8 10.06 -23.43 -16.92
CA SER A 8 9.01 -24.40 -17.23
C SER A 8 7.65 -23.73 -17.48
N PHE A 9 6.76 -24.38 -18.24
CA PHE A 9 5.38 -23.90 -18.42
C PHE A 9 4.65 -23.71 -17.07
N ALA A 10 4.94 -24.57 -16.09
CA ALA A 10 4.41 -24.45 -14.74
C ALA A 10 4.89 -23.19 -14.01
N GLU A 11 6.15 -22.79 -14.19
CA GLU A 11 6.69 -21.55 -13.63
C GLU A 11 6.13 -20.30 -14.29
N LEU A 12 5.91 -20.32 -15.61
CA LEU A 12 5.25 -19.21 -16.31
C LEU A 12 3.78 -19.06 -15.90
N GLU A 13 3.09 -20.18 -15.70
CA GLU A 13 1.71 -20.19 -15.20
C GLU A 13 1.62 -19.64 -13.77
N TYR A 14 2.57 -20.00 -12.91
CA TYR A 14 2.63 -19.50 -11.53
C TYR A 14 3.09 -18.05 -11.42
N ALA A 15 4.03 -17.61 -12.26
CA ALA A 15 4.47 -16.22 -12.32
C ALA A 15 3.31 -15.27 -12.66
N SER A 16 2.37 -15.75 -13.47
CA SER A 16 1.16 -15.02 -13.87
C SER A 16 0.06 -15.07 -12.81
N LYS A 17 0.03 -16.11 -11.96
CA LYS A 17 -0.94 -16.30 -10.88
C LYS A 17 -0.45 -15.70 -9.57
N LYS A 18 -0.11 -14.42 -9.56
CA LYS A 18 0.02 -13.70 -8.28
C LYS A 18 -1.37 -13.56 -7.69
N ARG A 19 -1.70 -14.43 -6.73
CA ARG A 19 -2.96 -14.35 -5.99
C ARG A 19 -3.02 -12.99 -5.31
N GLN A 20 -3.95 -12.14 -5.74
CA GLN A 20 -4.24 -10.89 -5.05
C GLN A 20 -4.66 -11.24 -3.62
N THR A 21 -3.96 -10.65 -2.65
CA THR A 21 -4.30 -10.87 -1.25
C THR A 21 -5.62 -10.19 -0.93
N ARG A 22 -6.34 -10.71 0.09
CA ARG A 22 -7.56 -10.06 0.58
C ARG A 22 -7.33 -8.58 0.95
N ARG A 23 -6.15 -8.28 1.51
CA ARG A 23 -5.72 -6.93 1.86
C ARG A 23 -5.59 -6.04 0.63
N GLU A 24 -4.92 -6.50 -0.43
CA GLU A 24 -4.76 -5.73 -1.67
C GLU A 24 -6.12 -5.42 -2.30
N LYS A 25 -7.03 -6.40 -2.32
CA LYS A 25 -8.38 -6.17 -2.84
C LYS A 25 -9.14 -5.12 -2.03
N PHE A 26 -9.11 -5.22 -0.71
CA PHE A 26 -9.75 -4.25 0.18
C PHE A 26 -9.19 -2.84 -0.01
N LEU A 27 -7.86 -2.69 -0.05
CA LEU A 27 -7.22 -1.38 -0.25
C LEU A 27 -7.55 -0.79 -1.63
N ALA A 28 -7.66 -1.62 -2.67
CA ALA A 28 -8.06 -1.17 -4.00
C ALA A 28 -9.52 -0.66 -4.03
N GLU A 29 -10.44 -1.36 -3.35
CA GLU A 29 -11.82 -0.91 -3.19
C GLU A 29 -11.88 0.40 -2.38
N MET A 30 -11.12 0.51 -1.29
CA MET A 30 -11.02 1.73 -0.48
C MET A 30 -10.55 2.93 -1.29
N GLU A 31 -9.58 2.76 -2.20
CA GLU A 31 -9.09 3.85 -3.05
C GLU A 31 -10.18 4.42 -3.98
N GLN A 32 -11.18 3.61 -4.35
CA GLN A 32 -12.29 4.07 -5.18
C GLN A 32 -13.42 4.72 -4.39
N VAL A 33 -13.72 4.20 -3.19
CA VAL A 33 -14.89 4.65 -2.41
C VAL A 33 -14.58 5.80 -1.45
N VAL A 34 -13.32 5.93 -1.00
CA VAL A 34 -12.96 6.94 -0.01
C VAL A 34 -12.49 8.24 -0.68
N PRO A 35 -13.09 9.39 -0.34
CA PRO A 35 -12.61 10.69 -0.83
C PRO A 35 -11.37 11.13 -0.03
N TRP A 36 -10.22 10.50 -0.30
CA TRP A 36 -8.98 10.67 0.49
C TRP A 36 -8.54 12.11 0.64
N VAL A 37 -8.64 12.92 -0.41
CA VAL A 37 -8.25 14.33 -0.38
C VAL A 37 -9.07 15.11 0.64
N LEU A 38 -10.40 14.94 0.63
CA LEU A 38 -11.30 15.60 1.57
C LEU A 38 -11.10 15.10 3.00
N LEU A 39 -10.85 13.80 3.15
CA LEU A 39 -10.59 13.18 4.44
C LEU A 39 -9.30 13.71 5.06
N LEU A 40 -8.21 13.75 4.30
CA LEU A 40 -6.91 14.27 4.74
C LEU A 40 -7.02 15.75 5.12
N ALA A 41 -7.65 16.57 4.29
CA ALA A 41 -7.83 18.00 4.56
C ALA A 41 -8.62 18.28 5.86
N LYS A 42 -9.60 17.42 6.20
CA LYS A 42 -10.33 17.53 7.46
C LYS A 42 -9.52 17.09 8.68
N LEU A 43 -8.63 16.13 8.51
CA LEU A 43 -7.85 15.54 9.61
C LEU A 43 -6.56 16.32 9.88
N GLU A 44 -5.98 16.95 8.87
CA GLU A 44 -4.72 17.70 8.96
C GLU A 44 -4.67 18.73 10.10
N PRO A 45 -5.71 19.54 10.38
CA PRO A 45 -5.70 20.50 11.49
C PRO A 45 -5.61 19.85 12.88
N HIS A 46 -6.03 18.59 13.01
CA HIS A 46 -6.05 17.84 14.27
C HIS A 46 -4.83 16.92 14.42
N TYR A 47 -4.05 16.73 13.35
CA TYR A 47 -2.91 15.84 13.37
C TYR A 47 -1.69 16.51 14.02
N PRO A 48 -0.96 15.83 14.92
CA PRO A 48 0.22 16.41 15.55
C PRO A 48 1.26 16.78 14.49
N GLN A 49 1.61 18.06 14.43
CA GLN A 49 2.73 18.54 13.62
C GLN A 49 4.06 18.11 14.25
N SER A 50 5.00 17.73 13.39
CA SER A 50 6.38 17.39 13.76
C SER A 50 7.03 18.52 14.57
N GLY A 51 7.66 18.21 15.69
CA GLY A 51 8.35 19.22 16.52
C GLY A 51 8.37 18.97 18.03
N ARG A 52 7.63 17.98 18.54
CA ARG A 52 7.71 17.56 19.96
C ARG A 52 8.84 16.54 20.17
N ARG A 53 9.48 16.56 21.35
CA ARG A 53 10.45 15.54 21.78
C ARG A 53 9.79 14.15 21.74
N GLY A 54 10.43 13.19 21.04
CA GLY A 54 9.95 11.82 20.93
C GLY A 54 9.84 11.32 19.49
N ARG A 55 9.12 10.21 19.29
CA ARG A 55 8.87 9.62 17.97
C ARG A 55 8.03 10.57 17.12
N GLN A 56 8.52 10.87 15.91
CA GLN A 56 7.76 11.70 14.98
C GLN A 56 6.46 11.00 14.57
N PRO A 57 5.34 11.74 14.49
CA PRO A 57 4.09 11.22 13.93
C PRO A 57 4.31 10.70 12.51
N MET A 58 3.68 9.57 12.17
CA MET A 58 3.72 9.05 10.80
C MET A 58 2.94 9.97 9.86
N PRO A 59 3.32 10.13 8.59
CA PRO A 59 2.50 10.87 7.64
C PRO A 59 1.07 10.31 7.61
N LEU A 60 0.08 11.21 7.67
CA LEU A 60 -1.32 10.84 7.81
C LEU A 60 -1.80 9.93 6.65
N ASN A 61 -1.36 10.21 5.43
CA ASN A 61 -1.64 9.36 4.27
C ASN A 61 -1.13 7.92 4.45
N ARG A 62 0.03 7.78 5.08
CA ARG A 62 0.70 6.50 5.28
C ARG A 62 0.03 5.73 6.41
N MET A 63 -0.37 6.42 7.48
CA MET A 63 -1.13 5.80 8.57
C MET A 63 -2.47 5.23 8.08
N LEU A 64 -3.22 6.01 7.26
CA LEU A 64 -4.53 5.61 6.76
C LEU A 64 -4.50 4.53 5.66
N ARG A 65 -3.33 4.27 5.06
CA ARG A 65 -3.16 3.30 3.96
C ARG A 65 -2.44 2.01 4.36
N ILE A 66 -1.85 1.95 5.56
CA ILE A 66 -1.01 0.83 6.03
C ILE A 66 -1.74 -0.11 7.01
N HIS A 67 -2.82 0.34 7.65
CA HIS A 67 -3.73 -0.53 8.40
C HIS A 67 -5.01 -0.75 7.61
#